data_AF-N6U1L3-F1
#
_entry.id   AF-N6U1L3-F1
#
_cell.length_a   1.000
_cell.length_b   1.000
_cell.length_c   1.000
_cell.angle_alpha   90.00
_cell.angle_beta   90.00
_cell.angle_gamma   90.00
#
_symmetry.space_group_name_H-M   'P 1'
#
loop_
_entity.id
_entity.type
_entity.pdbx_description
1 polymer ?
#
loop_
_entity_poly.entity_id
_entity_poly.type
_entity_poly.pdbx_seq_one_letter_code
_entity_poly.pdbx_strand_id
1 'polypeptide(L)'
;MPSYRDYWSSRPELRDPLISSAMVRDGFSWILANIHLNDNSVQPGRDSPNYDKLYKLRPLLDILSETYKNSWKPSKNQSIDESMIRFKGRNALKQYMPNKPIKRGYKVWVRAEESGYVCQFQIYTGKVGQIVETNLGCRVVQDLTKDLVGKGYHIYFDNFFNSGELQKRLQTELIYAWGLVDKGLKRGEVDWRISMDGLAFAT
;
A
#
# COMPACT_ATOMS: atom_id res chain seq x y z
N MET A 1 -24.44 4.99 -12.67
CA MET A 1 -23.22 4.91 -13.48
C MET A 1 -23.46 3.93 -14.61
N PRO A 2 -23.05 4.24 -15.84
CA PRO A 2 -23.10 3.31 -16.96
C PRO A 2 -22.31 2.03 -16.64
N SER A 3 -22.77 0.90 -17.16
CA SER A 3 -22.03 -0.36 -17.16
C SER A 3 -20.92 -0.30 -18.20
N TYR A 4 -19.84 -1.08 -18.03
CA TYR A 4 -18.81 -1.18 -19.09
C TYR A 4 -19.41 -1.69 -20.41
N ARG A 5 -20.50 -2.47 -20.37
CA ARG A 5 -21.18 -2.96 -21.59
C ARG A 5 -21.77 -1.84 -22.43
N ASP A 6 -22.07 -0.70 -21.80
CA ASP A 6 -22.70 0.45 -22.47
C ASP A 6 -21.75 1.10 -23.48
N TYR A 7 -20.43 0.89 -23.36
CA TYR A 7 -19.45 1.36 -24.34
C TYR A 7 -19.69 0.80 -25.76
N TRP A 8 -20.34 -0.35 -25.88
CA TRP A 8 -20.74 -0.98 -27.16
C TRP A 8 -22.21 -0.78 -27.50
N SER A 9 -22.90 0.12 -26.81
CA SER A 9 -24.31 0.41 -27.06
C SER A 9 -24.51 0.93 -28.49
N SER A 10 -25.68 0.63 -29.07
CA SER A 10 -26.12 1.28 -30.30
C SER A 10 -26.54 2.74 -30.07
N ARG A 11 -26.82 3.12 -28.82
CA ARG A 11 -27.18 4.49 -28.44
C ARG A 11 -25.94 5.39 -28.44
N PRO A 12 -25.90 6.47 -29.24
CA PRO A 12 -24.74 7.37 -29.31
C PRO A 12 -24.34 7.99 -27.97
N GLU A 13 -25.31 8.26 -27.09
CA GLU A 13 -25.09 8.84 -25.75
C GLU A 13 -24.26 7.95 -24.81
N LEU A 14 -24.28 6.64 -25.05
CA LEU A 14 -23.65 5.64 -24.20
C LEU A 14 -22.43 4.99 -24.86
N ARG A 15 -22.41 4.97 -26.19
CA ARG A 15 -21.37 4.36 -26.99
C ARG A 15 -20.07 5.14 -26.85
N ASP A 16 -18.99 4.42 -26.65
CA ASP A 16 -17.64 4.97 -26.75
C ASP A 16 -17.01 4.48 -28.07
N PRO A 17 -16.81 5.37 -29.07
CA PRO A 17 -16.25 4.99 -30.36
C PRO A 17 -14.82 4.45 -30.28
N LEU A 18 -14.01 4.91 -29.34
CA LEU A 18 -12.62 4.47 -29.17
C LEU A 18 -12.59 3.04 -28.64
N ILE A 19 -13.39 2.73 -27.61
CA ILE A 19 -13.46 1.40 -27.02
C ILE A 19 -14.14 0.42 -27.98
N SER A 20 -15.27 0.81 -28.57
CA SER A 20 -16.07 -0.07 -29.42
C SER A 20 -15.41 -0.41 -30.75
N SER A 21 -14.49 0.42 -31.23
CA SER A 21 -13.68 0.13 -32.44
C SER A 21 -12.45 -0.71 -32.14
N ALA A 22 -11.86 -0.60 -30.94
CA ALA A 22 -10.66 -1.34 -30.57
C ALA A 22 -10.89 -2.84 -30.35
N MET A 23 -12.05 -3.23 -29.80
CA MET A 23 -12.37 -4.64 -29.52
C MET A 23 -13.88 -4.84 -29.48
N VAL A 24 -14.38 -6.02 -29.85
CA VAL A 24 -15.80 -6.38 -29.70
C VAL A 24 -16.16 -6.65 -28.23
N ARG A 25 -17.39 -6.30 -27.84
CA ARG A 25 -17.91 -6.43 -26.46
C ARG A 25 -17.66 -7.81 -25.85
N ASP A 26 -17.96 -8.86 -26.61
CA ASP A 26 -17.91 -10.23 -26.12
C ASP A 26 -16.46 -10.70 -25.97
N GLY A 27 -15.55 -10.21 -26.81
CA GLY A 27 -14.11 -10.42 -26.65
C GLY A 27 -13.58 -9.76 -25.37
N PHE A 28 -13.95 -8.50 -25.13
CA PHE A 28 -13.58 -7.82 -23.88
C PHE A 28 -14.16 -8.53 -22.66
N SER A 29 -15.43 -8.96 -22.72
CA SER A 29 -16.10 -9.69 -21.63
C SER A 29 -15.43 -11.04 -21.37
N TRP A 30 -15.02 -11.75 -22.42
CA TRP A 30 -14.29 -13.01 -22.31
C TRP A 30 -12.93 -12.81 -21.66
N ILE A 31 -12.15 -11.81 -22.11
CA ILE A 31 -10.87 -11.49 -21.48
C ILE A 31 -11.09 -11.15 -20.01
N LEU A 32 -11.97 -10.19 -19.70
CA LEU A 32 -12.25 -9.74 -18.34
C LEU A 32 -12.63 -10.89 -17.38
N ALA A 33 -13.35 -11.90 -17.87
CA ALA A 33 -13.76 -13.06 -17.07
C ALA A 33 -12.64 -14.11 -16.89
N ASN A 34 -11.62 -14.12 -17.76
CA ASN A 34 -10.61 -15.19 -17.82
C ASN A 34 -9.17 -14.71 -17.57
N ILE A 35 -8.94 -13.45 -17.19
CA ILE A 35 -7.59 -12.99 -16.78
C ILE A 35 -7.14 -13.80 -15.56
N HIS A 36 -5.99 -14.47 -15.72
CA HIS A 36 -5.34 -15.27 -14.69
C HIS A 36 -3.84 -15.03 -14.77
N LEU A 37 -3.21 -14.79 -13.61
CA LEU A 37 -1.86 -14.22 -13.54
C LEU A 37 -0.85 -15.14 -12.81
N ASN A 38 -1.28 -16.29 -12.30
CA ASN A 38 -0.39 -17.22 -11.60
C ASN A 38 -0.97 -18.64 -11.56
N ASP A 39 -0.18 -19.68 -11.82
CA ASP A 39 -0.65 -21.06 -11.95
C ASP A 39 -1.29 -21.61 -10.67
N ASN A 40 -2.59 -21.95 -10.72
CA ASN A 40 -3.28 -22.49 -9.54
C ASN A 40 -2.83 -23.91 -9.20
N SER A 41 -2.23 -24.65 -10.14
CA SER A 41 -1.85 -26.07 -9.94
C SER A 41 -0.73 -26.22 -8.91
N VAL A 42 0.09 -25.19 -8.74
CA VAL A 42 1.23 -25.16 -7.81
C VAL A 42 0.98 -24.24 -6.60
N GLN A 43 -0.27 -23.80 -6.39
CA GLN A 43 -0.61 -22.94 -5.26
C GLN A 43 -0.45 -23.72 -3.93
N PRO A 44 0.36 -23.22 -2.98
CA PRO A 44 0.49 -23.84 -1.67
C PRO A 44 -0.85 -23.88 -0.92
N GLY A 45 -1.10 -24.99 -0.22
CA GLY A 45 -2.26 -25.14 0.67
C GLY A 45 -2.24 -24.14 1.84
N ARG A 46 -3.39 -23.89 2.46
CA ARG A 46 -3.53 -22.89 3.54
C ARG A 46 -2.67 -23.15 4.77
N ASP A 47 -2.38 -24.42 5.03
CA ASP A 47 -1.58 -24.87 6.17
C ASP A 47 -0.07 -24.85 5.87
N SER A 48 0.31 -24.53 4.63
CA SER A 48 1.71 -24.40 4.22
C SER A 48 2.31 -23.10 4.78
N PRO A 49 3.56 -23.12 5.27
CA PRO A 49 4.28 -21.89 5.62
C PRO A 49 4.45 -20.94 4.43
N ASN A 50 4.34 -21.45 3.19
CA ASN A 50 4.45 -20.68 1.96
C ASN A 50 3.09 -20.19 1.44
N TYR A 51 2.02 -20.30 2.22
CA TYR A 51 0.70 -19.85 1.82
C TYR A 51 0.65 -18.31 1.67
N ASP A 52 0.37 -17.85 0.45
CA ASP A 52 0.17 -16.44 0.16
C ASP A 52 -1.29 -16.15 -0.20
N LYS A 53 -1.96 -15.29 0.58
CA LYS A 53 -3.33 -14.84 0.29
C LYS A 53 -3.44 -14.06 -1.03
N LEU A 54 -2.33 -13.48 -1.51
CA LEU A 54 -2.22 -12.74 -2.76
C LEU A 54 -1.61 -13.55 -3.89
N TYR A 55 -1.43 -14.87 -3.72
CA TYR A 55 -0.74 -15.75 -4.67
C TYR A 55 -1.16 -15.51 -6.13
N LYS A 56 -2.47 -15.43 -6.40
CA LYS A 56 -3.01 -15.22 -7.75
C LYS A 56 -2.62 -13.90 -8.40
N LEU A 57 -2.23 -12.90 -7.62
CA LEU A 57 -1.80 -11.58 -8.09
C LEU A 57 -0.29 -11.37 -7.94
N ARG A 58 0.42 -12.27 -7.23
CA ARG A 58 1.82 -12.10 -6.84
C ARG A 58 2.72 -11.70 -8.00
N PRO A 59 2.69 -12.37 -9.18
CA PRO A 59 3.54 -12.00 -10.30
C PRO A 59 3.34 -10.56 -10.77
N LEU A 60 2.09 -10.09 -10.83
CA LEU A 60 1.78 -8.70 -11.21
C LEU A 60 2.26 -7.71 -10.15
N LEU A 61 2.05 -8.01 -8.87
CA LEU A 61 2.47 -7.13 -7.78
C LEU A 61 4.00 -6.97 -7.75
N ASP A 62 4.73 -8.04 -8.01
CA ASP A 62 6.19 -8.04 -8.04
C ASP A 62 6.71 -7.23 -9.24
N ILE A 63 6.12 -7.43 -10.43
CA ILE A 63 6.43 -6.64 -11.63
C ILE A 63 6.18 -5.14 -11.37
N LEU A 64 5.04 -4.79 -10.76
CA LEU A 64 4.71 -3.40 -10.45
C LEU A 64 5.70 -2.79 -9.44
N SER A 65 6.03 -3.53 -8.37
CA SER A 65 6.98 -3.07 -7.35
C SER A 65 8.38 -2.82 -7.95
N GLU A 66 8.85 -3.72 -8.82
CA GLU A 66 10.12 -3.56 -9.51
C GLU A 66 10.10 -2.41 -10.52
N THR A 67 9.03 -2.31 -11.30
CA THR A 67 8.86 -1.23 -12.29
C THR A 67 8.88 0.14 -11.59
N TYR A 68 8.16 0.30 -10.47
CA TYR A 68 8.12 1.57 -9.76
C TYR A 68 9.50 2.01 -9.22
N LYS A 69 10.33 1.05 -8.80
CA LYS A 69 11.70 1.35 -8.37
C LYS A 69 12.62 1.75 -9.51
N ASN A 70 12.43 1.17 -10.69
CA ASN A 70 13.33 1.33 -11.83
C ASN A 70 12.93 2.47 -12.76
N SER A 71 11.65 2.85 -12.78
CA SER A 71 11.14 3.89 -13.70
C SER A 71 11.38 5.32 -13.21
N TRP A 72 11.64 5.53 -11.92
CA TRP A 72 11.77 6.85 -11.35
C TRP A 72 12.84 6.91 -10.26
N LYS A 73 13.56 8.04 -10.18
CA LYS A 73 14.49 8.33 -9.09
C LYS A 73 13.82 9.33 -8.14
N PRO A 74 13.21 8.87 -7.04
CA PRO A 74 12.42 9.75 -6.20
C PRO A 74 13.28 10.70 -5.38
N SER A 75 12.69 11.83 -5.01
CA SER A 75 13.28 12.81 -4.09
C SER A 75 13.52 12.17 -2.71
N LYS A 76 14.40 12.81 -1.92
CA LYS A 76 14.74 12.31 -0.59
C LYS A 76 13.58 12.35 0.38
N ASN A 77 12.59 13.21 0.16
CA ASN A 77 11.44 13.38 1.02
C ASN A 77 10.28 12.48 0.54
N GLN A 78 9.84 11.55 1.38
CA GLN A 78 8.79 10.60 1.04
C GLN A 78 7.84 10.42 2.21
N SER A 79 6.56 10.16 1.92
CA SER A 79 5.54 9.89 2.92
C SER A 79 5.07 8.44 2.86
N ILE A 80 4.72 7.88 4.01
CA ILE A 80 4.06 6.58 4.15
C ILE A 80 2.68 6.79 4.74
N ASP A 81 1.65 6.33 4.03
CA ASP A 81 0.25 6.40 4.43
C ASP A 81 -0.54 5.23 3.79
N GLU A 82 -1.83 5.23 4.01
CA GLU A 82 -2.79 4.22 3.60
C GLU A 82 -3.64 4.75 2.46
N SER A 83 -3.72 3.93 1.41
CA SER A 83 -4.65 4.10 0.30
C SER A 83 -5.72 3.01 0.29
N MET A 84 -6.85 3.31 -0.33
CA MET A 84 -8.01 2.42 -0.42
C MET A 84 -8.39 2.16 -1.88
N ILE A 85 -8.32 0.91 -2.31
CA ILE A 85 -8.79 0.48 -3.63
C ILE A 85 -10.25 0.04 -3.50
N ARG A 86 -11.17 0.77 -4.15
CA ARG A 86 -12.62 0.51 -4.07
C ARG A 86 -12.96 -0.90 -4.54
N PHE A 87 -13.62 -1.67 -3.67
CA PHE A 87 -14.13 -3.00 -4.03
C PHE A 87 -15.41 -3.32 -3.24
N LYS A 88 -16.47 -3.71 -3.96
CA LYS A 88 -17.79 -4.00 -3.37
C LYS A 88 -18.12 -5.49 -3.26
N GLY A 89 -17.35 -6.37 -3.91
CA GLY A 89 -17.60 -7.82 -3.91
C GLY A 89 -17.30 -8.51 -2.57
N ARG A 90 -17.51 -9.84 -2.54
CA ARG A 90 -17.19 -10.69 -1.39
C ARG A 90 -15.73 -11.13 -1.49
N ASN A 91 -14.89 -10.68 -0.55
CA ASN A 91 -13.50 -11.11 -0.41
C ASN A 91 -13.07 -10.91 1.04
N ALA A 92 -12.28 -11.83 1.58
CA ALA A 92 -11.82 -11.81 2.98
C ALA A 92 -10.82 -10.69 3.29
N LEU A 93 -10.10 -10.16 2.28
CA LEU A 93 -9.11 -9.09 2.44
C LEU A 93 -9.74 -7.70 2.50
N LYS A 94 -11.02 -7.57 2.15
CA LYS A 94 -11.74 -6.30 2.13
C LYS A 94 -11.80 -5.68 3.52
N GLN A 95 -11.39 -4.42 3.63
CA GLN A 95 -11.42 -3.63 4.86
C GLN A 95 -12.54 -2.59 4.83
N TYR A 96 -12.99 -2.17 6.02
CA TYR A 96 -13.90 -1.05 6.22
C TYR A 96 -13.18 0.06 6.97
N MET A 97 -13.04 1.23 6.33
CA MET A 97 -12.38 2.42 6.87
C MET A 97 -13.39 3.59 6.87
N PRO A 98 -14.13 3.85 7.97
CA PRO A 98 -15.25 4.79 7.96
C PRO A 98 -14.85 6.23 7.63
N ASN A 99 -13.63 6.61 7.99
CA ASN A 99 -13.11 7.97 7.86
C ASN A 99 -12.45 8.27 6.50
N LYS A 100 -12.25 7.25 5.64
CA LYS A 100 -11.66 7.46 4.30
C LYS A 100 -12.79 7.63 3.25
N PRO A 101 -12.58 8.42 2.17
CA PRO A 101 -13.59 8.62 1.13
C PRO A 101 -14.09 7.31 0.50
N ILE A 102 -13.17 6.36 0.29
CA ILE A 102 -13.49 4.99 -0.11
C ILE A 102 -13.60 4.14 1.15
N LYS A 103 -14.82 4.00 1.66
CA LYS A 103 -15.06 3.31 2.94
C LYS A 103 -14.85 1.81 2.90
N ARG A 104 -15.03 1.16 1.73
CA ARG A 104 -14.96 -0.31 1.57
C ARG A 104 -14.08 -0.68 0.39
N GLY A 105 -13.06 -1.48 0.63
CA GLY A 105 -12.07 -1.80 -0.40
C GLY A 105 -10.88 -2.60 0.12
N TYR A 106 -9.85 -2.72 -0.71
CA TYR A 106 -8.55 -3.24 -0.28
C TYR A 106 -7.73 -2.10 0.30
N LYS A 107 -7.20 -2.30 1.51
CA LYS A 107 -6.26 -1.36 2.14
C LYS A 107 -4.86 -1.63 1.60
N VAL A 108 -4.15 -0.58 1.23
CA VAL A 108 -2.79 -0.66 0.70
C VAL A 108 -1.94 0.37 1.45
N TRP A 109 -0.80 -0.06 1.99
CA TRP A 109 0.22 0.82 2.51
C TRP A 109 1.06 1.33 1.34
N VAL A 110 1.30 2.63 1.26
CA VAL A 110 1.94 3.27 0.12
C VAL A 110 3.03 4.21 0.62
N ARG A 111 4.23 4.06 0.06
CA ARG A 111 5.31 5.04 0.14
C ARG A 111 5.32 5.87 -1.13
N ALA A 112 5.13 7.17 -1.03
CA ALA A 112 5.11 8.09 -2.16
C ALA A 112 6.07 9.27 -1.95
N GLU A 113 6.61 9.81 -3.04
CA GLU A 113 7.39 11.06 -2.97
C GLU A 113 6.51 12.30 -3.13
N GLU A 114 7.13 13.48 -3.02
CA GLU A 114 6.46 14.79 -3.08
C GLU A 114 5.59 15.02 -4.32
N SER A 115 5.92 14.42 -5.47
CA SER A 115 5.14 14.52 -6.71
C SER A 115 3.83 13.70 -6.69
N GLY A 116 3.65 12.85 -5.69
CA GLY A 116 2.60 11.82 -5.64
C GLY A 116 2.98 10.51 -6.31
N TYR A 117 4.20 10.37 -6.85
CA TYR A 117 4.68 9.12 -7.42
C TYR A 117 4.80 8.02 -6.36
N VAL A 118 4.19 6.87 -6.62
CA VAL A 118 4.25 5.69 -5.74
C VAL A 118 5.60 5.00 -5.91
N CYS A 119 6.42 5.08 -4.87
CA CYS A 119 7.76 4.48 -4.85
C CYS A 119 7.72 3.00 -4.42
N GLN A 120 6.85 2.67 -3.47
CA GLN A 120 6.67 1.31 -2.98
C GLN A 120 5.28 1.14 -2.37
N PHE A 121 4.74 -0.08 -2.36
CA PHE A 121 3.47 -0.38 -1.73
C PHE A 121 3.41 -1.78 -1.15
N GLN A 122 2.47 -2.00 -0.22
CA GLN A 122 2.19 -3.30 0.38
C GLN A 122 0.69 -3.46 0.61
N ILE A 123 0.08 -4.47 0.01
CA ILE A 123 -1.35 -4.76 0.21
C ILE A 123 -1.56 -5.36 1.60
N TYR A 124 -2.52 -4.82 2.35
CA TYR A 124 -2.87 -5.35 3.66
C TYR A 124 -3.70 -6.63 3.53
N THR A 125 -3.17 -7.72 4.08
CA THR A 125 -3.75 -9.07 3.97
C THR A 125 -4.54 -9.52 5.21
N GLY A 126 -4.85 -8.59 6.12
CA GLY A 126 -5.42 -8.92 7.43
C GLY A 126 -4.40 -9.59 8.35
N LYS A 127 -4.89 -10.23 9.43
CA LYS A 127 -4.04 -10.93 10.40
C LYS A 127 -3.27 -12.10 9.76
N VAL A 128 -2.01 -12.24 10.16
CA VAL A 128 -1.15 -13.41 9.91
C VAL A 128 -1.22 -14.28 11.17
N GLY A 129 -1.83 -15.47 11.09
CA GLY A 129 -2.06 -16.33 12.26
C GLY A 129 -3.15 -15.85 13.22
N GLN A 130 -3.09 -16.32 14.49
CA GLN A 130 -4.04 -15.97 15.56
C GLN A 130 -3.57 -14.84 16.49
N ILE A 131 -2.33 -14.37 16.32
CA ILE A 131 -1.73 -13.34 17.17
C ILE A 131 -2.10 -11.96 16.60
N VAL A 132 -2.56 -11.04 17.44
CA VAL A 132 -2.67 -9.63 17.07
C VAL A 132 -1.24 -9.13 16.87
N GLU A 133 -0.91 -8.70 15.66
CA GLU A 133 0.43 -8.25 15.32
C GLU A 133 0.78 -6.97 16.10
N THR A 134 1.39 -7.16 17.27
CA THR A 134 2.05 -6.09 18.02
C THR A 134 3.17 -5.57 17.12
N ASN A 135 3.13 -4.29 16.75
CA ASN A 135 4.09 -3.60 15.85
C ASN A 135 3.81 -3.65 14.34
N LEU A 136 2.56 -3.85 13.90
CA LEU A 136 2.19 -3.76 12.48
C LEU A 136 2.71 -2.46 11.81
N GLY A 137 2.52 -1.29 12.42
CA GLY A 137 2.99 -0.01 11.86
C GLY A 137 4.50 0.03 11.66
N CYS A 138 5.26 -0.38 12.68
CA CYS A 138 6.72 -0.46 12.63
C CYS A 138 7.23 -1.41 11.52
N ARG A 139 6.62 -2.61 11.42
CA ARG A 139 6.96 -3.57 10.35
C ARG A 139 6.70 -3.00 8.96
N VAL A 140 5.52 -2.37 8.77
CA VAL A 140 5.15 -1.79 7.47
C VAL A 140 6.16 -0.72 7.06
N VAL A 141 6.54 0.18 7.96
CA VAL A 141 7.55 1.21 7.66
C VAL A 141 8.86 0.55 7.27
N GLN A 142 9.35 -0.40 8.07
CA GLN A 142 10.59 -1.12 7.76
C GLN A 142 10.54 -1.83 6.40
N ASP A 143 9.46 -2.56 6.11
CA ASP A 143 9.26 -3.25 4.84
C ASP A 143 9.28 -2.27 3.66
N LEU A 144 8.62 -1.12 3.82
CA LEU A 144 8.54 -0.08 2.80
C LEU A 144 9.82 0.74 2.66
N THR A 145 10.76 0.71 3.62
CA THR A 145 12.01 1.51 3.58
C THR A 145 13.28 0.68 3.37
N LYS A 146 13.18 -0.63 3.18
CA LYS A 146 14.35 -1.54 2.98
C LYS A 146 15.33 -1.05 1.92
N ASP A 147 14.84 -0.50 0.82
CA ASP A 147 15.65 0.00 -0.30
C ASP A 147 16.25 1.40 -0.05
N LEU A 148 15.97 2.05 1.09
CA LEU A 148 16.47 3.38 1.44
C LEU A 148 17.59 3.36 2.47
N VAL A 149 17.90 2.21 3.06
CA VAL A 149 18.94 2.03 4.08
C VAL A 149 20.28 2.57 3.56
N GLY A 150 20.93 3.41 4.36
CA GLY A 150 22.24 4.00 4.04
C GLY A 150 22.20 5.19 3.08
N LYS A 151 21.02 5.62 2.60
CA LYS A 151 20.91 6.65 1.56
C LYS A 151 20.54 8.04 2.08
N GLY A 152 20.21 8.17 3.37
CA GLY A 152 19.86 9.46 3.97
C GLY A 152 18.55 10.03 3.44
N TYR A 153 17.51 9.19 3.32
CA TYR A 153 16.15 9.61 2.96
C TYR A 153 15.39 10.12 4.19
N HIS A 154 14.39 10.95 3.92
CA HIS A 154 13.52 11.60 4.87
C HIS A 154 12.11 11.03 4.74
N ILE A 155 11.61 10.40 5.79
CA ILE A 155 10.33 9.67 5.79
C ILE A 155 9.33 10.34 6.73
N TYR A 156 8.15 10.62 6.21
CA TYR A 156 7.05 11.23 6.96
C TYR A 156 5.91 10.22 7.11
N PHE A 157 5.37 10.06 8.31
CA PHE A 157 4.22 9.19 8.56
C PHE A 157 3.34 9.72 9.70
N ASP A 158 2.13 9.18 9.82
CA ASP A 158 1.21 9.57 10.89
C ASP A 158 1.54 8.88 12.24
N ASN A 159 0.69 9.12 13.24
CA ASN A 159 0.85 8.57 14.58
C ASN A 159 0.64 7.05 14.64
N PHE A 160 -0.06 6.44 13.68
CA PHE A 160 -0.29 5.00 13.64
C PHE A 160 1.01 4.23 13.42
N PHE A 161 1.95 4.81 12.67
CA PHE A 161 3.25 4.19 12.42
C PHE A 161 4.32 4.56 13.45
N ASN A 162 4.16 5.69 14.15
CA ASN A 162 5.23 6.28 14.94
C ASN A 162 5.43 5.55 16.29
N SER A 163 6.67 5.17 16.58
CA SER A 163 7.08 4.64 17.89
C SER A 163 8.55 4.96 18.17
N GLY A 164 8.93 5.08 19.45
CA GLY A 164 10.31 5.40 19.83
C GLY A 164 11.33 4.35 19.38
N GLU A 165 10.95 3.07 19.38
CA GLU A 165 11.79 1.97 18.87
C GLU A 165 12.02 2.10 17.35
N LEU A 166 10.96 2.38 16.58
CA LEU A 166 11.06 2.59 15.14
C LEU A 166 11.99 3.76 14.81
N GLN A 167 11.86 4.89 15.52
CA GLN A 167 12.69 6.08 15.30
C GLN A 167 14.17 5.78 15.49
N LYS A 168 14.54 5.12 16.60
CA LYS A 168 15.93 4.70 16.86
C LYS A 168 16.46 3.79 15.76
N ARG A 169 15.64 2.83 15.32
CA ARG A 169 16.05 1.88 14.28
C ARG A 169 16.27 2.55 12.93
N LEU A 170 15.34 3.40 12.49
CA LEU A 170 15.49 4.13 11.22
C LEU A 170 16.75 5.02 11.25
N GLN A 171 17.05 5.65 12.38
CA GLN A 171 18.28 6.43 12.54
C GLN A 171 19.55 5.57 12.36
N THR A 172 19.59 4.37 12.95
CA THR A 172 20.72 3.43 12.75
C THR A 172 20.85 2.97 11.29
N GLU A 173 19.76 2.98 10.54
CA GLU A 173 19.69 2.63 9.12
C GLU A 173 19.96 3.84 8.20
N LEU A 174 20.35 5.00 8.74
CA LEU A 174 20.52 6.28 8.02
C LEU A 174 19.25 6.70 7.24
N ILE A 175 18.09 6.53 7.88
CA ILE A 175 16.79 7.01 7.45
C ILE A 175 16.27 7.98 8.51
N TYR A 176 16.03 9.22 8.11
CA TYR A 176 15.54 10.27 9.00
C TYR A 176 14.02 10.27 8.96
N ALA A 177 13.35 10.17 10.10
CA ALA A 177 11.91 9.98 10.15
C ALA A 177 11.20 11.04 11.01
N TRP A 178 10.04 11.47 10.55
CA TRP A 178 9.15 12.38 11.26
C TRP A 178 7.76 11.77 11.33
N GLY A 179 7.30 11.55 12.56
CA GLY A 179 5.98 11.01 12.83
C GLY A 179 5.18 11.94 13.73
N LEU A 180 3.88 12.01 13.51
CA LEU A 180 2.98 12.61 14.50
C LEU A 180 2.98 11.78 15.78
N VAL A 181 2.76 12.42 16.92
CA VAL A 181 2.68 11.75 18.22
C VAL A 181 1.24 11.78 18.71
N ASP A 182 0.75 10.67 19.28
CA ASP A 182 -0.57 10.63 19.89
C ASP A 182 -0.58 11.41 21.22
N LYS A 183 -1.55 12.30 21.39
CA LYS A 183 -1.73 13.15 22.59
C LYS A 183 -2.13 12.36 23.84
N GLY A 184 -2.55 11.10 23.68
CA GLY A 184 -2.92 10.21 24.78
C GLY A 184 -1.75 9.55 25.52
N LEU A 185 -0.52 9.65 25.00
CA LEU A 185 0.68 9.14 25.67
C LEU A 185 1.01 10.01 26.88
N LYS A 186 1.22 9.38 28.05
CA LYS A 186 1.49 10.11 29.28
C LYS A 186 2.77 10.93 29.13
N ARG A 187 2.67 12.19 29.53
CA ARG A 187 3.80 13.09 29.73
C ARG A 187 4.70 12.56 30.86
N GLY A 188 5.56 11.58 30.57
CA GLY A 188 6.74 11.29 31.41
C GLY A 188 7.57 10.07 31.02
N GLU A 189 7.14 9.26 30.06
CA GLU A 189 7.77 7.96 29.78
C GLU A 189 8.99 8.02 28.85
N VAL A 190 9.27 9.18 28.23
CA VAL A 190 10.53 9.52 27.55
C VAL A 190 10.68 11.04 27.53
N ASP A 191 11.69 11.58 28.20
CA ASP A 191 11.90 13.01 28.43
C ASP A 191 12.24 13.75 27.11
N TRP A 192 11.35 14.64 26.64
CA TRP A 192 11.39 15.31 25.32
C TRP A 192 12.10 16.66 25.35
N ARG A 193 13.28 16.75 25.97
CA ARG A 193 14.14 17.92 25.79
C ARG A 193 15.04 17.71 24.58
N ILE A 194 15.12 18.77 23.76
CA ILE A 194 16.04 18.94 22.64
C ILE A 194 17.41 18.39 23.05
N SER A 195 17.81 17.25 22.48
CA SER A 195 19.22 16.86 22.53
C SER A 195 19.99 17.85 21.67
N MET A 196 21.19 18.23 22.09
CA MET A 196 22.08 19.15 21.38
C MET A 196 22.49 18.64 19.97
N ASP A 197 21.97 17.48 19.56
CA ASP A 197 22.31 16.75 18.33
C ASP A 197 21.29 16.97 17.19
N GLY A 198 20.32 17.88 17.35
CA GLY A 198 19.45 18.31 16.24
C GLY A 198 18.27 17.38 15.91
N LEU A 199 17.87 16.49 16.82
CA LEU A 199 16.65 15.69 16.66
C LEU A 199 15.40 16.53 17.01
N ALA A 200 14.49 16.71 16.03
CA ALA A 200 13.20 17.37 16.21
C ALA A 200 12.06 16.35 16.19
N PHE A 201 11.39 16.16 17.33
CA PHE A 201 10.08 15.51 17.41
C PHE A 201 9.01 16.61 17.38
N ALA A 202 8.11 16.59 16.41
CA ALA A 202 7.09 17.63 16.24
C ALA A 202 5.88 17.37 17.16
N THR A 203 5.48 18.44 17.84
CA THR A 203 4.40 18.61 18.85
C THR A 203 3.02 18.11 18.45
#